data_AF-X0U3S8-F1
#
_entry.id   AF-X0U3S8-F1
#
_cell.length_a   1.000
_cell.length_b   1.000
_cell.length_c   1.000
_cell.angle_alpha   90.00
_cell.angle_beta   90.00
_cell.angle_gamma   90.00
#
_symmetry.space_group_name_H-M   'P 1'
#
loop_
_entity.id
_entity.type
_entity.pdbx_description
1 polymer ?
#
loop_
_entity_poly.entity_id
_entity_poly.type
_entity_poly.pdbx_seq_one_letter_code
_entity_poly.pdbx_strand_id
1 'polypeptide(L)'
;IGPGLATFFVSDSNLFFNSSGVLSIIYGGSSPSIDPENGHFGMKVNDPYYSGPGMLGKVKLEFGKKDFGSIETGFSQYWVHSIYTDADEFLTILSLDIKYDLSVKSQISLGYDYYLRHASLQERYFTGAKPAIRALYIYKF
;
A
#
# COMPACT_ATOMS: atom_id res chain seq x y z
N ILE A 1 -4.42 -8.05 -9.95
CA ILE A 1 -4.52 -7.31 -11.23
C ILE A 1 -5.98 -7.29 -11.63
N GLY A 2 -6.53 -6.13 -11.99
CA GLY A 2 -7.92 -5.99 -12.42
C GLY A 2 -8.26 -4.57 -12.86
N PRO A 3 -9.45 -4.36 -13.45
CA PRO A 3 -9.90 -3.04 -13.89
C PRO A 3 -10.00 -2.06 -12.72
N GLY A 4 -9.69 -0.79 -12.98
CA GLY A 4 -9.76 0.25 -11.96
C GLY A 4 -9.84 1.64 -12.53
N LEU A 5 -10.24 2.59 -11.69
CA LEU A 5 -10.23 4.01 -11.96
C LEU A 5 -9.14 4.66 -11.13
N ALA A 6 -8.37 5.56 -11.74
CA ALA A 6 -7.39 6.36 -11.04
C ALA A 6 -7.51 7.82 -11.48
N THR A 7 -7.56 8.71 -10.48
CA THR A 7 -7.51 10.16 -10.66
C THR A 7 -6.18 10.65 -10.14
N PHE A 8 -5.52 11.45 -10.97
CA PHE A 8 -4.23 12.05 -10.67
C PHE A 8 -4.43 13.56 -10.56
N PHE A 9 -3.86 14.16 -9.53
CA PHE A 9 -3.79 15.60 -9.34
C PHE A 9 -2.32 15.99 -9.25
N VAL A 10 -1.92 17.00 -10.00
CA VAL A 10 -0.58 17.59 -9.93
C VAL A 10 -0.76 19.10 -9.90
N SER A 11 -0.15 19.75 -8.92
CA SER A 11 -0.13 21.19 -8.75
C SER A 11 1.30 21.64 -8.54
N ASP A 12 1.88 22.20 -9.59
CA ASP A 12 3.18 22.86 -9.52
C ASP A 12 2.97 24.32 -9.09
N SER A 13 3.32 24.62 -7.84
CA SER A 13 3.39 26.01 -7.39
C SER A 13 4.85 26.48 -7.47
N ASN A 14 5.13 27.41 -8.38
CA ASN A 14 6.46 28.01 -8.55
C ASN A 14 6.94 28.80 -7.31
N LEU A 15 6.11 28.95 -6.28
CA LEU A 15 6.39 29.81 -5.13
C LEU A 15 6.97 29.04 -3.94
N PHE A 16 6.49 27.83 -3.60
CA PHE A 16 6.94 27.15 -2.38
C PHE A 16 7.08 25.62 -2.51
N PHE A 17 6.02 24.90 -2.88
CA PHE A 17 6.02 23.43 -2.96
C PHE A 17 5.16 22.92 -4.11
N ASN A 18 5.60 21.84 -4.74
CA ASN A 18 4.81 21.04 -5.66
C ASN A 18 4.00 20.03 -4.83
N SER A 19 2.73 19.86 -5.18
CA SER A 19 1.88 18.84 -4.60
C SER A 19 1.36 17.92 -5.68
N SER A 20 1.36 16.62 -5.41
CA SER A 20 0.72 15.64 -6.26
C SER A 20 -0.13 14.69 -5.44
N GLY A 21 -1.16 14.15 -6.06
CA GLY A 21 -2.11 13.26 -5.44
C GLY A 21 -2.56 12.17 -6.39
N VAL A 22 -2.72 10.96 -5.86
CA VAL A 22 -3.29 9.84 -6.60
C VAL A 22 -4.42 9.24 -5.77
N LEU A 23 -5.61 9.21 -6.33
CA LEU A 23 -6.74 8.44 -5.84
C LEU A 23 -6.97 7.29 -6.83
N SER A 24 -6.99 6.05 -6.35
CA SER A 24 -7.31 4.90 -7.21
C SER A 24 -8.24 3.92 -6.53
N ILE A 25 -9.18 3.39 -7.31
CA ILE A 25 -10.06 2.28 -6.94
C ILE A 25 -9.81 1.17 -7.96
N ILE A 26 -9.33 0.02 -7.52
CA ILE A 26 -9.01 -1.12 -8.38
C ILE A 26 -9.82 -2.32 -7.92
N TYR A 27 -10.54 -2.95 -8.84
CA TYR A 27 -11.31 -4.16 -8.60
C TYR A 27 -10.68 -5.34 -9.34
N GLY A 28 -10.47 -6.47 -8.67
CA GLY A 28 -10.00 -7.71 -9.29
C GLY A 28 -9.18 -8.56 -8.34
N GLY A 29 -8.42 -9.53 -8.87
CA GLY A 29 -7.61 -10.41 -8.04
C GLY A 29 -6.59 -9.62 -7.24
N SER A 30 -6.74 -9.56 -5.92
CA SER A 30 -5.81 -8.88 -5.03
C SER A 30 -5.21 -9.90 -4.06
N SER A 31 -3.90 -10.12 -4.15
CA SER A 31 -3.15 -10.79 -3.10
C SER A 31 -2.51 -9.70 -2.23
N PRO A 32 -2.84 -9.60 -0.93
CA PRO A 32 -2.15 -8.70 -0.02
C PRO A 32 -0.72 -9.19 0.30
N SER A 33 -0.36 -10.43 -0.06
CA SER A 33 0.93 -11.03 0.24
C SER A 33 1.82 -11.18 -1.01
N ILE A 34 3.04 -10.63 -0.90
CA ILE A 34 4.17 -10.88 -1.81
C ILE A 34 5.00 -12.08 -1.33
N ASP A 35 4.84 -12.50 -0.08
CA ASP A 35 5.42 -13.75 0.42
C ASP A 35 4.48 -14.93 0.13
N PRO A 36 5.01 -16.12 -0.22
CA PRO A 36 4.31 -17.35 0.05
C PRO A 36 4.08 -17.39 1.56
N GLU A 37 2.89 -16.95 2.00
CA GLU A 37 2.48 -17.00 3.39
C GLU A 37 2.48 -18.48 3.82
N ASN A 38 3.61 -18.94 4.34
CA ASN A 38 3.61 -20.09 5.23
C ASN A 38 2.68 -19.69 6.38
N GLY A 39 1.48 -20.28 6.33
CA GLY A 39 0.33 -19.88 7.11
C GLY A 39 0.67 -19.83 8.60
N HIS A 40 0.84 -18.63 9.13
CA HIS A 40 1.02 -18.45 10.57
C HIS A 40 -0.32 -18.46 11.32
N PHE A 41 -1.47 -18.41 10.63
CA PHE A 41 -2.75 -18.14 11.28
C PHE A 41 -3.96 -18.99 10.80
N GLY A 42 -3.71 -20.10 10.09
CA GLY A 42 -4.74 -21.10 9.77
C GLY A 42 -4.43 -21.87 8.49
N MET A 43 -3.91 -23.09 8.62
CA MET A 43 -3.77 -24.00 7.48
C MET A 43 -5.10 -24.72 7.20
N LYS A 44 -5.61 -24.62 5.97
CA LYS A 44 -6.03 -25.84 5.26
C LYS A 44 -4.80 -26.31 4.50
N VAL A 45 -4.38 -27.55 4.78
CA VAL A 45 -3.03 -28.08 4.55
C VAL A 45 -2.55 -28.04 3.09
N ASN A 46 -3.40 -27.76 2.10
CA ASN A 46 -3.05 -27.92 0.68
C ASN A 46 -3.56 -26.84 -0.29
N ASP A 47 -4.23 -25.76 0.16
CA ASP A 47 -4.82 -24.78 -0.77
C ASP A 47 -4.42 -23.32 -0.46
N PRO A 48 -4.21 -22.46 -1.48
CA PRO A 48 -3.94 -21.04 -1.27
C PRO A 48 -5.14 -20.38 -0.60
N TYR A 49 -4.93 -19.91 0.64
CA TYR A 49 -5.97 -19.54 1.58
C TYR A 49 -6.76 -18.26 1.20
N TYR A 50 -6.14 -17.36 0.44
CA TYR A 50 -6.75 -16.11 -0.03
C TYR A 50 -6.37 -15.83 -1.49
N SER A 51 -7.21 -16.30 -2.41
CA SER A 51 -7.22 -15.82 -3.78
C SER A 51 -8.67 -15.49 -4.12
N GLY A 52 -8.96 -14.22 -4.37
CA GLY A 52 -10.32 -13.81 -4.67
C GLY A 52 -10.46 -12.41 -5.20
N PRO A 53 -11.66 -12.06 -5.71
CA PRO A 53 -11.96 -10.71 -6.12
C PRO A 53 -11.86 -9.80 -4.90
N GLY A 54 -11.09 -8.74 -5.05
CA GLY A 54 -10.93 -7.73 -4.03
C GLY A 54 -11.01 -6.34 -4.61
N MET A 55 -11.17 -5.39 -3.71
CA MET A 55 -11.17 -3.97 -4.01
C MET A 55 -10.01 -3.31 -3.29
N LEU A 56 -9.25 -2.50 -4.00
CA LEU A 56 -8.19 -1.65 -3.46
C LEU A 56 -8.62 -0.19 -3.61
N GLY A 57 -8.83 0.48 -2.48
CA GLY A 57 -8.90 1.94 -2.41
C GLY A 57 -7.55 2.50 -1.98
N LYS A 58 -7.01 3.46 -2.72
CA LYS A 58 -5.70 4.05 -2.41
C LYS A 58 -5.71 5.55 -2.62
N VAL A 59 -5.22 6.27 -1.62
CA VAL A 59 -4.97 7.71 -1.64
C VAL A 59 -3.48 7.91 -1.35
N LYS A 60 -2.80 8.65 -2.21
CA LYS A 60 -1.44 9.10 -1.96
C LYS A 60 -1.37 10.60 -2.17
N LEU A 61 -0.64 11.28 -1.31
CA LEU A 61 -0.34 12.70 -1.41
C LEU A 61 1.15 12.89 -1.24
N GLU A 62 1.78 13.63 -2.14
CA GLU A 62 3.19 13.99 -2.07
C GLU A 62 3.33 15.50 -2.09
N PHE A 63 4.05 16.04 -1.12
CA PHE A 63 4.37 17.45 -1.00
C PHE A 63 5.87 17.62 -1.00
N GLY A 64 6.42 18.37 -1.94
CA GLY A 64 7.87 18.49 -2.04
C GLY A 64 8.32 19.60 -2.93
N LYS A 65 9.62 19.78 -2.99
CA LYS A 65 10.26 20.74 -3.88
C LYS A 65 11.41 20.06 -4.58
N LYS A 66 11.50 20.27 -5.88
CA LYS A 66 12.62 19.80 -6.69
C LYS A 66 13.94 20.24 -6.05
N ASP A 67 14.89 19.32 -5.98
CA ASP A 67 16.25 19.52 -5.43
C ASP A 67 16.34 19.68 -3.90
N PHE A 68 15.21 19.64 -3.19
CA PHE A 68 15.17 19.59 -1.71
C PHE A 68 14.62 18.26 -1.18
N GLY A 69 13.73 17.62 -1.95
CA GLY A 69 13.05 16.40 -1.55
C GLY A 69 11.54 16.58 -1.35
N SER A 70 10.90 15.54 -0.82
CA SER A 70 9.44 15.48 -0.68
C SER A 70 9.03 14.62 0.49
N ILE A 71 7.82 14.86 0.98
CA ILE A 71 7.14 14.01 1.96
C ILE A 71 5.92 13.42 1.24
N GLU A 72 5.87 12.10 1.20
CA GLU A 72 4.74 11.35 0.68
C GLU A 72 3.98 10.71 1.85
N THR A 73 2.66 10.82 1.84
CA THR A 73 1.78 10.07 2.73
C THR A 73 0.80 9.24 1.91
N GLY A 74 0.55 8.03 2.38
CA GLY A 74 -0.30 7.05 1.72
C GLY A 74 -1.33 6.47 2.68
N PHE A 75 -2.54 6.29 2.16
CA PHE A 75 -3.57 5.44 2.73
C PHE A 75 -3.96 4.41 1.68
N SER A 76 -3.90 3.13 2.00
CA SER A 76 -4.41 2.07 1.13
C SER A 76 -5.28 1.13 1.94
N GLN A 77 -6.43 0.75 1.40
CA GLN A 77 -7.32 -0.23 1.98
C GLN A 77 -7.60 -1.30 0.93
N TYR A 78 -7.26 -2.53 1.29
CA TYR A 78 -7.55 -3.73 0.52
C TYR A 78 -8.70 -4.45 1.20
N TRP A 79 -9.69 -4.81 0.41
CA TRP A 79 -10.72 -5.75 0.80
C TRP A 79 -10.58 -6.96 -0.11
N VAL A 80 -10.43 -8.14 0.48
CA VAL A 80 -10.32 -9.40 -0.23
C VAL A 80 -11.40 -10.33 0.29
N HIS A 81 -12.24 -10.84 -0.61
CA HIS A 81 -13.17 -11.90 -0.30
C HIS A 81 -12.59 -13.23 -0.74
N SER A 82 -12.62 -14.26 0.10
CA SER A 82 -12.10 -15.58 -0.27
C SER A 82 -13.07 -16.34 -1.19
N ILE A 83 -12.56 -16.96 -2.25
CA ILE A 83 -13.38 -17.79 -3.16
C ILE A 83 -13.69 -19.17 -2.54
N TYR A 84 -12.82 -19.67 -1.65
CA TYR A 84 -12.87 -21.04 -1.16
C TYR A 84 -13.54 -21.19 0.21
N THR A 85 -13.68 -20.11 0.97
CA THR A 85 -14.29 -20.07 2.29
C THR A 85 -15.04 -18.76 2.46
N ASP A 86 -16.13 -18.74 3.22
CA ASP A 86 -16.85 -17.50 3.55
C ASP A 86 -16.01 -16.71 4.58
N ALA A 87 -15.02 -15.98 4.07
CA ALA A 87 -14.07 -15.21 4.84
C ALA A 87 -13.72 -13.91 4.11
N ASP A 88 -13.69 -12.83 4.88
CA ASP A 88 -13.31 -11.50 4.42
C ASP A 88 -12.03 -11.06 5.11
N GLU A 89 -11.15 -10.44 4.33
CA GLU A 89 -9.93 -9.82 4.83
C GLU A 89 -9.89 -8.34 4.45
N PHE A 90 -9.61 -7.51 5.44
CA PHE A 90 -9.36 -6.09 5.29
C PHE A 90 -7.92 -5.80 5.71
N LEU A 91 -7.12 -5.29 4.77
CA LEU A 91 -5.77 -4.80 5.05
C LEU A 91 -5.74 -3.29 4.83
N THR A 92 -5.43 -2.54 5.89
CA THR A 92 -5.20 -1.10 5.82
C THR A 92 -3.71 -0.82 5.97
N ILE A 93 -3.16 -0.03 5.06
CA ILE A 93 -1.76 0.39 5.07
C ILE A 93 -1.73 1.91 5.15
N LEU A 94 -1.10 2.41 6.21
CA LEU A 94 -0.73 3.81 6.35
C LEU A 94 0.75 3.95 6.01
N SER A 95 1.10 4.84 5.11
CA SER A 95 2.47 5.05 4.63
C SER A 95 2.88 6.50 4.90
N LEU A 96 4.11 6.67 5.34
CA LEU A 96 4.80 7.96 5.39
C LEU A 96 6.21 7.77 4.86
N ASP A 97 6.56 8.45 3.78
CA ASP A 97 7.87 8.40 3.17
C ASP A 97 8.47 9.80 3.11
N ILE A 98 9.67 9.96 3.65
CA ILE A 98 10.48 11.18 3.56
C ILE A 98 11.55 10.92 2.53
N LYS A 99 11.52 11.68 1.44
CA LYS A 99 12.46 11.62 0.33
C LYS A 99 13.36 12.84 0.37
N TYR A 100 14.66 12.64 0.22
CA TYR A 100 15.66 13.71 0.14
C TYR A 100 16.47 13.55 -1.15
N ASP A 101 16.51 14.61 -1.95
CA ASP A 101 17.28 14.64 -3.18
C ASP A 101 18.75 14.92 -2.84
N LEU A 102 19.60 13.91 -3.03
CA LEU A 102 21.06 14.06 -2.86
C LEU A 102 21.68 14.76 -4.07
N SER A 103 21.14 14.49 -5.25
CA SER A 103 21.53 15.11 -6.51
C SER A 103 20.38 15.03 -7.50
N VAL A 104 20.56 15.64 -8.68
CA VAL A 104 19.61 15.52 -9.80
C VAL A 104 19.34 14.05 -10.17
N LYS A 105 20.29 13.15 -9.91
CA LYS A 105 20.24 11.72 -10.28
C LYS A 105 20.08 10.76 -9.11
N SER A 106 20.03 11.26 -7.87
CA SER A 106 20.00 10.38 -6.69
C SER A 106 19.12 10.93 -5.58
N GLN A 107 18.40 10.03 -4.93
CA GLN A 107 17.48 10.34 -3.84
C GLN A 107 17.58 9.26 -2.77
N ILE A 108 17.54 9.65 -1.50
CA ILE A 108 17.33 8.72 -0.38
C ILE A 108 15.88 8.84 0.05
N SER A 109 15.23 7.71 0.33
CA SER A 109 13.88 7.65 0.88
C SER A 109 13.89 6.86 2.19
N LEU A 110 13.33 7.45 3.23
CA LEU A 110 13.05 6.80 4.51
C LEU A 110 11.54 6.67 4.67
N GLY A 111 11.07 5.43 4.66
CA GLY A 111 9.67 5.08 4.74
C GLY A 111 9.29 4.44 6.06
N TYR A 112 8.08 4.73 6.51
CA TYR A 112 7.41 4.05 7.60
C TYR A 112 6.04 3.60 7.11
N ASP A 113 5.77 2.30 7.21
CA ASP A 113 4.47 1.73 6.92
C ASP A 113 3.87 1.15 8.21
N TYR A 114 2.58 1.36 8.41
CA TYR A 114 1.81 0.73 9.47
C TYR A 114 0.70 -0.10 8.86
N TYR A 115 0.79 -1.41 9.07
CA TYR A 115 -0.12 -2.41 8.52
C TYR A 115 -1.14 -2.79 9.60
N LEU A 116 -2.42 -2.66 9.27
CA LEU A 116 -3.55 -3.11 10.08
C LEU A 116 -4.31 -4.18 9.30
N ARG A 117 -4.31 -5.40 9.81
CA ARG A 117 -4.99 -6.55 9.19
C ARG A 117 -6.17 -6.96 10.07
N HIS A 118 -7.35 -7.03 9.49
CA HIS A 118 -8.54 -7.59 10.09
C HIS A 118 -9.04 -8.73 9.20
N ALA A 119 -9.17 -9.93 9.76
CA ALA A 119 -9.68 -11.08 9.04
C ALA A 119 -10.82 -11.70 9.85
N SER A 120 -11.95 -11.94 9.18
CA SER A 120 -13.03 -12.75 9.70
C SER A 120 -13.04 -14.09 8.96
N LEU A 121 -12.61 -15.15 9.63
CA LEU A 121 -13.13 -16.47 9.31
C LEU A 121 -14.40 -16.67 10.13
N GLN A 122 -15.40 -17.37 9.57
CA GLN A 122 -16.67 -17.73 10.22
C GLN A 122 -16.54 -18.20 11.68
N GLU A 123 -15.38 -18.70 12.11
CA GLU A 123 -15.15 -19.21 13.46
C GLU A 123 -14.10 -18.44 14.28
N ARG A 124 -13.36 -17.49 13.70
CA ARG A 124 -12.29 -16.74 14.39
C ARG A 124 -12.10 -15.33 13.84
N TYR A 125 -12.08 -14.37 14.77
CA TYR A 125 -11.68 -12.99 14.51
C TYR A 125 -10.20 -12.81 14.79
N PHE A 126 -9.46 -12.27 13.82
CA PHE A 126 -8.07 -11.89 14.02
C PHE A 126 -7.86 -10.42 13.66
N THR A 127 -7.23 -9.67 14.57
CA THR A 127 -6.78 -8.30 14.33
C THR A 127 -5.30 -8.23 14.67
N GLY A 128 -4.48 -7.81 13.70
CA GLY A 128 -3.04 -7.67 13.86
C GLY A 128 -2.56 -6.31 13.37
N ALA A 129 -1.58 -5.76 14.08
CA ALA A 129 -0.89 -4.53 13.69
C ALA A 129 0.61 -4.78 13.56
N LYS A 130 1.23 -4.31 12.48
CA LYS A 130 2.68 -4.46 12.27
C LYS A 130 3.26 -3.17 11.70
N PRO A 131 4.26 -2.54 12.35
CA PRO A 131 5.03 -1.47 11.74
C PRO A 131 6.15 -2.04 10.86
N ALA A 132 6.54 -1.31 9.83
CA ALA A 132 7.74 -1.56 9.04
C ALA A 132 8.48 -0.26 8.73
N ILE A 133 9.81 -0.32 8.74
CA ILE A 133 10.68 0.79 8.35
C ILE A 133 11.40 0.38 7.08
N ARG A 134 11.45 1.29 6.11
CA ARG A 134 12.13 1.09 4.82
C ARG A 134 13.17 2.20 4.65
N ALA A 135 14.34 1.83 4.18
CA ALA A 135 15.36 2.79 3.73
C ALA A 135 15.75 2.40 2.32
N LEU A 136 15.62 3.33 1.38
CA LEU A 136 15.84 3.11 -0.04
C LEU A 136 16.79 4.16 -0.58
N TYR A 137 17.75 3.72 -1.39
CA TYR A 137 18.51 4.59 -2.27
C TYR A 137 17.95 4.45 -3.68
N ILE A 138 17.54 5.56 -4.27
CA ILE A 138 16.87 5.63 -5.57
C ILE A 138 17.79 6.37 -6.53
N TYR A 139 18.19 5.68 -7.61
CA TYR A 139 18.89 6.29 -8.73
C TYR A 139 17.89 6.67 -9.83
N LYS A 140 17.88 7.95 -10.22
CA LYS A 140 17.00 8.52 -11.25
C LYS A 140 17.76 8.52 -12.59
N PHE A 141 17.28 7.76 -13.57
CA PHE A 141 17.85 7.67 -14.92
C PHE A 141 17.28 8.74 -15.85
#